data_AF-A0A7C8ZJB1-F1
#
_entry.id   AF-A0A7C8ZJB1-F1
#
_cell.length_a   1.000
_cell.length_b   1.000
_cell.length_c   1.000
_cell.angle_alpha   90.00
_cell.angle_beta   90.00
_cell.angle_gamma   90.00
#
_symmetry.space_group_name_H-M   'P 1'
#
loop_
_entity.id
_entity.type
_entity.pdbx_description
1 polymer ?
#
loop_
_entity_poly.entity_id
_entity_poly.type
_entity_poly.pdbx_seq_one_letter_code
_entity_poly.pdbx_strand_id
1 'polypeptide(L)'
;ADRYVSAGSIEYWPDPQRGIKEAYRVLKEGGKACLIGPVHPTFWLSSFFADVWMLFPTEEEYIEWFQKAGFTDVELNRIGPKWYRGVRRHGLIMGCVVTGIKPASGDSPLQLGPKAEDVSKPVNPVVFLYRFVLGGLAATYYVLVPIYMWIKDQ
;
A
#
# COMPACT_ATOMS: atom_id res chain seq x y z
N ALA A 1 -13.88 16.21 6.59
CA ALA A 1 -12.55 16.85 6.71
C ALA A 1 -12.18 17.52 5.40
N ASP A 2 -11.35 18.57 5.45
CA ASP A 2 -10.85 19.27 4.25
C ASP A 2 -9.67 18.51 3.60
N ARG A 3 -8.97 17.69 4.38
CA ARG A 3 -7.91 16.78 3.94
C ARG A 3 -8.03 15.43 4.63
N TYR A 4 -7.65 14.38 3.91
CA TYR A 4 -7.45 13.03 4.44
C TYR A 4 -6.02 12.62 4.13
N VAL A 5 -5.28 12.13 5.14
CA VAL A 5 -3.90 11.67 4.98
C VAL A 5 -3.76 10.31 5.65
N SER A 6 -3.20 9.36 4.93
CA SER A 6 -2.84 8.04 5.42
C SER A 6 -1.43 7.71 4.95
N ALA A 7 -0.54 7.32 5.86
CA ALA A 7 0.88 7.12 5.53
C ALA A 7 1.42 5.85 6.20
N GLY A 8 1.91 4.90 5.40
CA GLY A 8 2.52 3.65 5.87
C GLY A 8 1.56 2.75 6.64
N SER A 9 0.29 2.72 6.22
CA SER A 9 -0.74 1.92 6.90
C SER A 9 -1.56 1.03 5.97
N ILE A 10 -1.58 1.30 4.67
CA ILE A 10 -2.48 0.62 3.73
C ILE A 10 -2.06 -0.83 3.46
N GLU A 11 -0.77 -1.11 3.59
CA GLU A 11 -0.19 -2.46 3.56
C GLU A 11 -0.75 -3.38 4.65
N TYR A 12 -1.35 -2.82 5.72
CA TYR A 12 -2.00 -3.58 6.78
C TYR A 12 -3.52 -3.65 6.64
N TRP A 13 -4.12 -3.01 5.62
CA TRP A 13 -5.56 -2.99 5.46
C TRP A 13 -6.04 -4.32 4.85
N PRO A 14 -6.96 -5.04 5.51
CA PRO A 14 -7.51 -6.27 4.95
C PRO A 14 -8.28 -6.04 3.64
N ASP A 15 -8.89 -4.86 3.50
CA ASP A 15 -9.64 -4.43 2.32
C ASP A 15 -9.28 -2.95 2.00
N PRO A 16 -8.19 -2.72 1.23
CA PRO A 16 -7.72 -1.37 0.90
C PRO A 16 -8.78 -0.49 0.25
N GLN A 17 -9.57 -1.09 -0.65
CA GLN A 17 -10.63 -0.41 -1.41
C GLN A 17 -11.72 0.13 -0.49
N ARG A 18 -12.12 -0.63 0.54
CA ARG A 18 -13.10 -0.17 1.54
C ARG A 18 -12.56 0.95 2.41
N GLY A 19 -11.28 0.92 2.77
CA GLY A 19 -10.62 2.02 3.48
C GLY A 19 -10.62 3.32 2.66
N ILE A 20 -10.34 3.23 1.36
CA ILE A 20 -10.37 4.39 0.45
C ILE A 20 -11.81 4.89 0.23
N LYS A 21 -12.80 3.99 0.15
CA LYS A 21 -14.22 4.37 0.14
C LYS A 21 -14.61 5.17 1.38
N GLU A 22 -14.12 4.74 2.54
CA GLU A 22 -14.37 5.45 3.81
C GLU A 22 -13.69 6.83 3.82
N ALA A 23 -12.47 6.94 3.27
CA ALA A 23 -11.80 8.22 3.08
C ALA A 23 -12.63 9.18 2.22
N TYR A 24 -13.28 8.68 1.16
CA TYR A 24 -14.19 9.47 0.33
C TYR A 24 -15.41 9.96 1.14
N ARG A 25 -16.02 9.08 1.95
CA ARG A 25 -17.19 9.42 2.77
C ARG A 25 -16.92 10.56 3.76
N VAL A 26 -15.77 10.52 4.45
CA VAL A 26 -15.42 11.51 5.49
C VAL A 26 -14.92 12.84 4.93
N LEU A 27 -14.46 12.88 3.68
CA LEU A 27 -14.03 14.11 3.02
C LEU A 27 -15.23 15.00 2.68
N LYS A 28 -15.02 16.30 2.83
CA LYS A 28 -15.93 17.32 2.28
C LYS A 28 -15.73 17.41 0.76
N GLU A 29 -16.72 17.95 0.07
CA GLU A 29 -16.57 18.35 -1.34
C GLU A 29 -15.39 19.29 -1.55
N GLY A 30 -14.62 19.07 -2.62
CA GLY A 30 -13.35 19.75 -2.90
C GLY A 30 -12.19 19.31 -2.00
N GLY A 31 -12.42 18.44 -1.00
CA GLY A 31 -11.39 17.94 -0.12
C GLY A 31 -10.40 17.01 -0.83
N LYS A 32 -9.14 17.03 -0.41
CA LYS A 32 -8.07 16.20 -1.01
C LYS A 32 -7.72 15.01 -0.12
N ALA A 33 -7.77 13.81 -0.69
CA ALA A 33 -7.17 12.61 -0.12
C ALA A 33 -5.70 12.51 -0.54
N CYS A 34 -4.85 12.09 0.40
CA CYS A 34 -3.45 11.78 0.20
C CYS A 34 -3.14 10.45 0.88
N LEU A 35 -2.54 9.54 0.13
CA LEU A 35 -2.18 8.21 0.59
C LEU A 35 -0.71 7.97 0.27
N ILE A 36 0.05 7.56 1.26
CA ILE A 36 1.48 7.26 1.14
C ILE A 36 1.65 5.79 1.50
N GLY A 37 2.21 5.02 0.59
CA GLY A 37 2.36 3.58 0.77
C GLY A 37 3.55 2.99 0.03
N PRO A 38 3.93 1.76 0.38
CA PRO A 38 4.95 1.01 -0.34
C PRO A 38 4.45 0.64 -1.74
N VAL A 39 5.38 0.35 -2.65
CA VAL A 39 5.07 -0.09 -4.02
C VAL A 39 5.66 -1.47 -4.23
N HIS A 40 4.92 -2.30 -4.96
CA HIS A 40 5.35 -3.64 -5.33
C HIS A 40 6.74 -3.64 -6.01
N PRO A 41 7.69 -4.45 -5.52
CA PRO A 41 9.05 -4.45 -6.03
C PRO A 41 9.15 -5.21 -7.35
N THR A 42 10.06 -4.79 -8.24
CA THR A 42 10.22 -5.38 -9.58
C THR A 42 11.22 -6.53 -9.65
N PHE A 43 12.04 -6.74 -8.61
CA PHE A 43 13.04 -7.81 -8.58
C PHE A 43 12.44 -9.08 -7.98
N TRP A 44 12.55 -10.21 -8.68
CA TRP A 44 11.83 -11.45 -8.37
C TRP A 44 11.91 -11.90 -6.90
N LEU A 45 13.09 -11.80 -6.26
CA LEU A 45 13.25 -12.23 -4.87
C LEU A 45 12.58 -11.26 -3.90
N SER A 46 12.64 -9.96 -4.20
CA SER A 46 11.91 -8.94 -3.45
C SER A 46 10.40 -9.08 -3.68
N SER A 47 9.95 -9.37 -4.90
CA SER A 47 8.53 -9.62 -5.20
C SER A 47 8.02 -10.82 -4.40
N PHE A 48 8.79 -11.92 -4.38
CA PHE A 48 8.45 -13.09 -3.58
C PHE A 48 8.26 -12.77 -2.09
N PHE A 49 9.20 -12.05 -1.47
CA PHE A 49 9.06 -11.66 -0.06
C PHE A 49 7.95 -10.63 0.17
N ALA A 50 7.69 -9.72 -0.78
CA ALA A 50 6.54 -8.80 -0.72
C ALA A 50 5.23 -9.58 -0.70
N ASP A 51 5.05 -10.52 -1.63
CA ASP A 51 3.82 -11.30 -1.80
C ASP A 51 3.54 -12.21 -0.60
N VAL A 52 4.59 -12.71 0.05
CA VAL A 52 4.48 -13.63 1.19
C VAL A 52 4.21 -12.90 2.51
N TRP A 53 4.67 -11.67 2.67
CA TRP A 53 4.65 -10.97 3.97
C TRP A 53 3.92 -9.63 3.97
N MET A 54 4.22 -8.72 3.04
CA MET A 54 3.76 -7.32 3.13
C MET A 54 2.65 -6.93 2.14
N LEU A 55 2.32 -7.80 1.17
CA LEU A 55 1.26 -7.59 0.17
C LEU A 55 1.29 -6.18 -0.42
N PHE A 56 2.49 -5.72 -0.83
CA PHE A 56 2.66 -4.37 -1.34
C PHE A 56 1.84 -4.15 -2.61
N PRO A 57 0.97 -3.13 -2.64
CA PRO A 57 0.18 -2.84 -3.82
C PRO A 57 1.05 -2.33 -4.98
N THR A 58 0.58 -2.58 -6.18
CA THR A 58 1.08 -1.95 -7.41
C THR A 58 0.64 -0.49 -7.49
N GLU A 59 1.33 0.30 -8.32
CA GLU A 59 0.99 1.71 -8.55
C GLU A 59 -0.40 1.85 -9.17
N GLU A 60 -0.74 0.92 -10.06
CA GLU A 60 -2.01 0.81 -10.75
C GLU A 60 -3.15 0.53 -9.76
N GLU A 61 -2.96 -0.36 -8.80
CA GLU A 61 -3.97 -0.66 -7.77
C GLU A 61 -4.35 0.58 -6.96
N TYR A 62 -3.38 1.41 -6.55
CA TYR A 62 -3.68 2.64 -5.84
C TYR A 62 -4.54 3.60 -6.67
N ILE A 63 -4.20 3.77 -7.95
CA ILE A 63 -4.95 4.64 -8.86
C ILE A 63 -6.36 4.09 -9.04
N GLU A 64 -6.49 2.79 -9.30
CA GLU A 64 -7.77 2.12 -9.47
C GLU A 64 -8.65 2.28 -8.23
N TRP A 65 -8.10 2.12 -7.03
CA TRP A 65 -8.90 2.24 -5.81
C TRP A 65 -9.45 3.65 -5.60
N PHE A 66 -8.66 4.68 -5.92
CA PHE A 66 -9.09 6.07 -5.86
C PHE A 66 -10.19 6.35 -6.91
N GLN A 67 -9.96 5.93 -8.16
CA GLN A 67 -10.92 6.10 -9.25
C GLN A 67 -12.24 5.38 -8.96
N LYS A 68 -12.19 4.11 -8.54
CA LYS A 68 -13.35 3.31 -8.16
C LYS A 68 -14.11 3.95 -7.00
N ALA A 69 -13.42 4.52 -6.02
CA ALA A 69 -14.04 5.24 -4.91
C ALA A 69 -14.68 6.58 -5.31
N GLY A 70 -14.46 7.07 -6.54
CA GLY A 70 -15.06 8.29 -7.07
C GLY A 70 -14.19 9.54 -6.95
N PHE A 71 -12.91 9.41 -6.58
CA PHE A 71 -11.98 10.54 -6.60
C PHE A 71 -11.65 10.96 -8.04
N THR A 72 -11.51 12.26 -8.25
CA THR A 72 -11.04 12.88 -9.51
C THR A 72 -9.62 13.42 -9.34
N ASP A 73 -8.98 13.79 -10.45
CA ASP A 73 -7.62 14.35 -10.47
C ASP A 73 -6.63 13.47 -9.70
N VAL A 74 -6.69 12.16 -9.99
CA VAL A 74 -5.87 11.17 -9.31
C VAL A 74 -4.44 11.25 -9.83
N GLU A 75 -3.51 11.63 -8.96
CA GLU A 75 -2.09 11.78 -9.26
C GLU A 75 -1.26 10.83 -8.42
N LEU A 76 -0.30 10.13 -9.06
CA LEU A 76 0.67 9.28 -8.38
C LEU A 76 2.07 9.86 -8.54
N ASN A 77 2.74 10.09 -7.42
CA ASN A 77 4.12 10.57 -7.34
C ASN A 77 4.97 9.56 -6.60
N ARG A 78 6.08 9.13 -7.21
CA ARG A 78 7.02 8.19 -6.58
C ARG A 78 7.89 8.91 -5.56
N ILE A 79 8.12 8.27 -4.41
CA ILE A 79 9.02 8.77 -3.38
C ILE A 79 10.20 7.82 -3.18
N GLY A 80 11.39 8.40 -3.02
CA GLY A 80 12.61 7.66 -2.78
C GLY A 80 13.75 8.58 -2.34
N PRO A 81 14.71 8.06 -1.57
CA PRO A 81 15.86 8.86 -1.16
C PRO A 81 16.72 9.25 -2.36
N LYS A 82 17.40 10.41 -2.29
CA LYS A 82 18.17 10.97 -3.42
C LYS A 82 19.29 10.05 -3.94
N TRP A 83 19.87 9.23 -3.05
CA TRP A 83 20.90 8.24 -3.39
C TRP A 83 20.33 7.04 -4.15
N TYR A 84 19.02 6.81 -4.04
CA TYR A 84 18.34 5.71 -4.69
C TYR A 84 17.92 6.08 -6.12
N ARG A 85 18.78 5.80 -7.09
CA ARG A 85 18.60 6.17 -8.51
C ARG A 85 17.56 5.32 -9.27
N GLY A 86 16.52 4.83 -8.59
CA GLY A 86 15.41 4.12 -9.21
C GLY A 86 15.82 2.89 -10.03
N VAL A 87 16.96 2.25 -9.67
CA VAL A 87 17.48 1.13 -10.43
C VAL A 87 16.59 -0.09 -10.19
N ARG A 88 15.56 -0.25 -11.04
CA ARG A 88 14.66 -1.42 -11.11
C ARG A 88 15.39 -2.77 -11.12
N ARG A 89 16.69 -2.76 -11.46
CA ARG A 89 17.59 -3.92 -11.46
C ARG A 89 17.76 -4.60 -10.10
N HIS A 90 17.53 -3.88 -8.98
CA HIS A 90 17.53 -4.46 -7.62
C HIS A 90 16.17 -4.30 -6.92
N GLY A 91 15.21 -3.64 -7.58
CA GLY A 91 13.79 -3.87 -7.39
C GLY A 91 13.08 -3.20 -6.23
N LEU A 92 13.69 -2.36 -5.39
CA LEU A 92 12.89 -1.58 -4.45
C LEU A 92 12.28 -0.36 -5.17
N ILE A 93 10.97 -0.17 -5.04
CA ILE A 93 10.38 1.15 -5.15
C ILE A 93 10.00 1.51 -3.72
N MET A 94 10.66 2.53 -3.17
CA MET A 94 10.61 2.81 -1.73
C MET A 94 9.23 3.33 -1.27
N GLY A 95 8.42 3.85 -2.19
CA GLY A 95 7.02 4.16 -1.96
C GLY A 95 6.43 5.05 -3.05
N CYS A 96 5.14 5.28 -2.96
CA CYS A 96 4.43 6.28 -3.75
C CYS A 96 3.51 7.12 -2.85
N VAL A 97 3.14 8.28 -3.39
CA VAL A 97 2.14 9.19 -2.87
C VAL A 97 1.05 9.26 -3.92
N VAL A 98 -0.16 8.84 -3.57
CA VAL A 98 -1.35 8.98 -4.41
C VAL A 98 -2.26 10.04 -3.82
N THR A 99 -2.70 10.97 -4.65
CA THR A 99 -3.65 12.00 -4.23
C THR A 99 -4.87 11.98 -5.14
N GLY A 100 -6.01 12.43 -4.61
CA GLY A 100 -7.23 12.62 -5.37
C GLY A 100 -8.18 13.61 -4.70
N ILE A 101 -9.05 14.23 -5.48
CA ILE A 101 -9.99 15.26 -5.04
C ILE A 101 -11.39 14.65 -5.00
N LYS A 102 -12.16 14.96 -3.94
CA LYS A 102 -13.58 14.62 -3.88
C LYS A 102 -14.39 15.64 -4.69
N PRO A 103 -15.00 15.25 -5.83
CA PRO A 103 -15.65 16.20 -6.72
C PRO A 103 -16.99 16.71 -6.20
N ALA A 104 -17.72 15.88 -5.45
CA ALA A 104 -19.08 16.18 -5.01
C ALA A 104 -19.34 15.66 -3.59
N SER A 105 -20.24 16.33 -2.87
CA SER A 105 -20.76 15.87 -1.57
C SER A 105 -21.51 14.54 -1.69
N GLY A 106 -21.56 13.78 -0.60
CA GLY A 106 -22.26 12.50 -0.52
C GLY A 106 -21.33 11.29 -0.40
N ASP A 107 -21.94 10.10 -0.56
CA ASP A 107 -21.26 8.82 -0.49
C ASP A 107 -20.53 8.48 -1.78
N SER A 108 -19.56 7.58 -1.67
CA SER A 108 -18.84 7.05 -2.84
C SER A 108 -19.81 6.31 -3.78
N PRO A 109 -19.65 6.45 -5.12
CA PRO A 109 -20.42 5.67 -6.09
C PRO A 109 -20.13 4.16 -6.01
N LEU A 110 -19.04 3.77 -5.35
CA LEU A 110 -18.64 2.38 -5.21
C LEU A 110 -19.57 1.63 -4.25
N GLN A 111 -20.29 0.63 -4.75
CA GLN A 111 -21.03 -0.30 -3.92
C GLN A 111 -20.16 -1.52 -3.59
N LEU A 112 -19.89 -1.71 -2.30
CA LEU A 112 -19.15 -2.86 -1.79
C LEU A 112 -20.11 -3.75 -1.02
N GLY A 113 -19.96 -5.07 -1.15
CA GLY A 113 -20.74 -6.05 -0.40
C GLY A 113 -20.49 -5.98 1.12
N PRO A 114 -21.14 -6.86 1.90
CA PRO A 114 -20.90 -6.95 3.34
C PRO A 114 -19.42 -7.25 3.61
N LYS A 115 -18.90 -6.67 4.70
CA LYS A 115 -17.51 -6.89 5.14
C LYS A 115 -17.38 -8.35 5.60
N ALA A 116 -16.76 -9.19 4.77
CA ALA A 116 -16.53 -10.60 5.09
C ALA A 116 -15.16 -10.77 5.77
N GLU A 117 -15.04 -10.36 7.03
CA GLU A 117 -13.92 -10.75 7.87
C GLU A 117 -14.40 -11.84 8.84
N ASP A 118 -13.97 -13.08 8.60
CA ASP A 118 -14.23 -14.19 9.50
C ASP A 118 -13.14 -14.27 10.58
N VAL A 119 -13.28 -13.42 11.59
CA VAL A 119 -12.43 -13.39 12.79
C VAL A 119 -12.75 -14.50 13.80
N SER A 120 -13.78 -15.32 13.53
CA SER A 120 -14.22 -16.37 14.45
C SER A 120 -13.43 -17.68 14.32
N LYS A 121 -12.68 -17.85 13.22
CA LYS A 121 -11.91 -19.07 12.97
C LYS A 121 -10.73 -19.20 13.95
N PRO A 122 -10.54 -20.37 14.58
CA PRO A 122 -9.38 -20.62 15.41
C PRO A 122 -8.10 -20.59 14.58
N VAL A 123 -7.04 -20.01 15.14
CA VAL A 123 -5.72 -19.97 14.50
C VAL A 123 -5.11 -21.38 14.52
N ASN A 124 -4.65 -21.87 13.37
CA ASN A 124 -3.91 -23.12 13.29
C ASN A 124 -2.45 -22.90 13.75
N PRO A 125 -1.97 -23.53 14.85
CA PRO A 125 -0.64 -23.27 15.40
C PRO A 125 0.52 -23.61 14.44
N VAL A 126 0.37 -24.62 13.60
CA VAL A 126 1.39 -25.02 12.62
C VAL A 126 1.50 -23.98 11.50
N VAL A 127 0.35 -23.54 10.98
CA VAL A 127 0.29 -22.46 9.97
C VAL A 127 0.81 -21.15 10.56
N PHE A 128 0.52 -20.87 11.82
CA PHE A 128 1.04 -19.71 12.53
C PHE A 128 2.57 -19.75 12.62
N LEU A 129 3.16 -20.87 13.08
CA LEU A 129 4.61 -21.00 13.19
C LEU A 129 5.30 -20.86 11.83
N TYR A 130 4.74 -21.50 10.79
CA TYR A 130 5.22 -21.36 9.42
C TYR A 130 5.20 -19.90 8.94
N ARG A 131 4.07 -19.20 9.11
CA ARG A 131 3.94 -17.78 8.76
C ARG A 131 4.87 -16.89 9.57
N PHE A 132 5.10 -17.21 10.84
CA PHE A 132 6.03 -16.48 11.70
C PHE A 132 7.47 -16.59 11.21
N VAL A 133 7.93 -17.80 10.89
CA VAL A 133 9.27 -18.03 10.33
C VAL A 133 9.44 -17.31 8.99
N LEU A 134 8.46 -17.46 8.09
CA LEU A 134 8.47 -16.76 6.80
C LEU A 134 8.50 -15.24 6.95
N GLY A 135 7.67 -14.68 7.84
CA GLY A 135 7.65 -13.25 8.14
C GLY A 135 8.98 -12.76 8.69
N GLY A 136 9.63 -13.54 9.57
CA GLY A 136 10.97 -13.24 10.07
C GLY A 136 12.04 -13.22 8.98
N LEU A 137 12.01 -14.17 8.05
CA LEU A 137 12.91 -14.19 6.89
C LEU A 137 12.69 -12.99 5.96
N ALA A 138 11.43 -12.67 5.67
CA ALA A 138 11.05 -11.51 4.85
C ALA A 138 11.50 -10.19 5.49
N ALA A 139 11.24 -10.01 6.78
CA ALA A 139 11.68 -8.84 7.53
C ALA A 139 13.21 -8.69 7.51
N THR A 140 13.94 -9.78 7.74
CA THR A 140 15.40 -9.79 7.68
C THR A 140 15.91 -9.39 6.30
N TYR A 141 15.31 -9.91 5.22
CA TYR A 141 15.65 -9.52 3.86
C TYR A 141 15.46 -8.02 3.62
N TYR A 142 14.31 -7.46 3.99
CA TYR A 142 14.03 -6.02 3.81
C TYR A 142 14.87 -5.10 4.71
N VAL A 143 15.45 -5.60 5.81
CA VAL A 143 16.45 -4.87 6.60
C VAL A 143 17.82 -4.88 5.90
N LEU A 144 18.23 -6.02 5.34
CA LEU A 144 19.56 -6.17 4.73
C LEU A 144 19.67 -5.47 3.38
N VAL A 145 18.61 -5.42 2.58
CA VAL A 145 18.68 -4.85 1.22
C VAL A 145 19.06 -3.36 1.22
N PRO A 146 18.44 -2.47 2.01
CA PRO A 146 18.84 -1.06 2.07
C PRO A 146 20.30 -0.88 2.54
N ILE A 147 20.77 -1.70 3.49
CA ILE A 147 22.17 -1.67 3.97
C ILE A 147 23.12 -2.03 2.83
N TYR A 148 22.84 -3.12 2.11
CA TYR A 148 23.63 -3.54 0.96
C TYR A 148 23.65 -2.47 -0.14
N MET A 149 22.49 -1.86 -0.44
CA MET A 149 22.39 -0.78 -1.43
C MET A 149 23.19 0.45 -1.02
N TRP A 150 23.14 0.82 0.25
CA TRP A 150 23.90 1.96 0.78
C TRP A 150 25.41 1.73 0.70
N ILE A 151 25.90 0.53 1.06
CA ILE A 151 27.32 0.16 0.95
C ILE A 151 27.78 0.21 -0.52
N LYS A 152 26.93 -0.21 -1.46
CA LYS A 152 27.24 -0.22 -2.90
C LYS A 152 27.25 1.17 -3.54
N ASP A 153 26.56 2.14 -2.94
CA ASP A 153 26.51 3.54 -3.43
C ASP A 153 27.72 4.37 -2.96
N GLN A 154 28.48 3.89 -1.97
CA GLN A 154 29.80 4.43 -1.61
C GLN A 154 30.84 4.11 -2.70
#